data_AF-A0A5Q0H941-F1
#
_entry.id   AF-A0A5Q0H941-F1
#
_cell.length_a   1.000
_cell.length_b   1.000
_cell.length_c   1.000
_cell.angle_alpha   90.00
_cell.angle_beta   90.00
_cell.angle_gamma   90.00
#
_symmetry.space_group_name_H-M   'P 1'
#
loop_
_entity.id
_entity.type
_entity.pdbx_description
1 polymer ?
#
loop_
_entity_poly.entity_id
_entity_poly.type
_entity_poly.pdbx_seq_one_letter_code
_entity_poly.pdbx_strand_id
1 'polypeptide(L)'
;MADIDPSSLPGGLATVLDWAAELHGDEPGWHLWAVLDGPLRLALAQAWVLNTAGRVDDRRAATLAEANPDSSDAESMLDWYIAHWRRVYDMLAGDFGVFGAPTLVGVDMELVVLVESQHVGYVEAGGPPMAGHSFIVKLRDNDWVIAALSRRLPVPGWPPTEEEIPGLGLDG
;
A
#
# COMPACT_ATOMS: atom_id res chain seq x y z
N MET A 1 -25.94 -1.74 7.96
CA MET A 1 -24.63 -1.24 7.51
C MET A 1 -24.93 -0.25 6.40
N ALA A 2 -24.54 1.02 6.53
CA ALA A 2 -24.78 1.99 5.47
C ALA A 2 -23.87 1.63 4.29
N ASP A 3 -24.47 1.50 3.11
CA ASP A 3 -23.80 1.31 1.84
C ASP A 3 -23.05 2.61 1.52
N ILE A 4 -21.76 2.67 1.90
CA ILE A 4 -20.93 3.84 1.60
C ILE A 4 -20.49 3.66 0.15
N ASP A 5 -21.00 4.52 -0.74
CA ASP A 5 -20.54 4.62 -2.13
C ASP A 5 -19.06 5.04 -2.13
N PRO A 6 -18.13 4.18 -2.59
CA PRO A 6 -16.69 4.51 -2.62
C PRO A 6 -16.39 5.77 -3.42
N SER A 7 -17.21 6.09 -4.44
CA SER A 7 -17.07 7.29 -5.26
C SER A 7 -17.43 8.60 -4.53
N SER A 8 -18.05 8.49 -3.35
CA SER A 8 -18.39 9.61 -2.47
C SER A 8 -17.33 9.90 -1.40
N LEU A 9 -16.32 9.03 -1.26
CA LEU A 9 -15.23 9.19 -0.29
C LEU A 9 -14.18 10.17 -0.84
N PRO A 10 -13.93 11.31 -0.19
CA PRO A 10 -12.92 12.24 -0.64
C PRO A 10 -11.50 11.67 -0.44
N GLY A 11 -10.57 12.07 -1.31
CA GLY A 11 -9.14 11.81 -1.13
C GLY A 11 -8.67 10.45 -1.61
N GLY A 12 -7.50 10.02 -1.13
CA GLY A 12 -6.91 8.74 -1.51
C GLY A 12 -7.44 7.55 -0.70
N LEU A 13 -8.43 7.77 0.18
CA LEU A 13 -9.08 6.69 0.92
C LEU A 13 -9.75 5.66 0.01
N ALA A 14 -10.50 6.12 -1.00
CA ALA A 14 -11.16 5.22 -1.95
C ALA A 14 -10.15 4.27 -2.62
N THR A 15 -9.00 4.80 -3.04
CA THR A 15 -7.89 4.04 -3.62
C THR A 15 -7.39 2.91 -2.70
N VAL A 16 -7.29 3.16 -1.39
CA VAL A 16 -6.85 2.14 -0.43
C VAL A 16 -7.92 1.07 -0.23
N LEU A 17 -9.19 1.47 -0.17
CA LEU A 17 -10.31 0.53 -0.01
C LEU A 17 -10.45 -0.38 -1.23
N ASP A 18 -10.36 0.19 -2.43
CA ASP A 18 -10.43 -0.56 -3.69
C ASP A 18 -9.26 -1.55 -3.79
N TRP A 19 -8.03 -1.11 -3.45
CA TRP A 19 -6.87 -1.98 -3.41
C TRP A 19 -7.02 -3.13 -2.40
N ALA A 20 -7.54 -2.85 -1.20
CA ALA A 20 -7.77 -3.87 -0.18
C ALA A 20 -8.85 -4.88 -0.60
N ALA A 21 -9.94 -4.39 -1.22
CA ALA A 21 -11.01 -5.23 -1.74
C ALA A 21 -10.54 -6.12 -2.89
N GLU A 22 -9.75 -5.59 -3.82
CA GLU A 22 -9.18 -6.38 -4.92
C GLU A 22 -8.19 -7.43 -4.41
N LEU A 23 -7.35 -7.09 -3.43
CA LEU A 23 -6.36 -8.02 -2.86
C LEU A 23 -7.02 -9.32 -2.36
N HIS A 24 -8.18 -9.22 -1.72
CA HIS A 24 -8.93 -10.35 -1.17
C HIS A 24 -10.12 -10.80 -2.04
N GLY A 25 -10.27 -10.23 -3.24
CA GLY A 25 -11.24 -10.66 -4.23
C GLY A 25 -10.87 -11.98 -4.91
N ASP A 26 -11.77 -12.45 -5.78
CA ASP A 26 -11.62 -13.74 -6.47
C ASP A 26 -10.43 -13.76 -7.45
N GLU A 27 -10.19 -12.66 -8.16
CA GLU A 27 -9.14 -12.53 -9.19
C GLU A 27 -8.36 -11.22 -9.01
N PRO A 28 -7.41 -11.14 -8.05
CA PRO A 28 -6.55 -9.97 -7.90
C PRO A 28 -5.71 -9.77 -9.16
N GLY A 29 -5.68 -8.55 -9.69
CA GLY A 29 -5.10 -8.26 -10.99
C GLY A 29 -3.97 -7.26 -10.97
N TRP A 30 -3.58 -6.82 -12.17
CA TRP A 30 -2.55 -5.82 -12.38
C TRP A 30 -2.92 -4.43 -11.83
N HIS A 31 -4.20 -4.19 -11.50
CA HIS A 31 -4.60 -2.91 -10.92
C HIS A 31 -3.98 -2.69 -9.53
N LEU A 32 -3.82 -3.77 -8.73
CA LEU A 32 -3.08 -3.74 -7.46
C LEU A 32 -1.65 -3.18 -7.59
N TRP A 33 -1.03 -3.37 -8.75
CA TRP A 33 0.30 -2.87 -9.07
C TRP A 33 0.26 -1.48 -9.72
N ALA A 34 -0.67 -1.27 -10.64
CA ALA A 34 -0.82 -0.02 -11.38
C ALA A 34 -1.17 1.17 -10.48
N VAL A 35 -1.89 0.93 -9.39
CA VAL A 35 -2.29 1.96 -8.42
C VAL A 35 -1.17 2.38 -7.47
N LEU A 36 -0.06 1.64 -7.42
CA LEU A 36 1.11 2.01 -6.64
C LEU A 36 1.84 3.18 -7.33
N ASP A 37 2.53 4.02 -6.56
CA ASP A 37 3.36 5.08 -7.12
C ASP A 37 4.65 4.51 -7.77
N GLY A 38 5.26 5.29 -8.67
CA GLY A 38 6.47 4.89 -9.39
C GLY A 38 7.65 4.49 -8.47
N PRO A 39 8.10 5.36 -7.54
CA PRO A 39 9.06 5.00 -6.51
C PRO A 39 8.74 3.70 -5.75
N LEU A 40 7.48 3.50 -5.31
CA LEU A 40 7.09 2.26 -4.62
C LEU A 40 7.25 1.04 -5.53
N ARG A 41 6.72 1.09 -6.76
CA ARG A 41 6.90 0.02 -7.74
C ARG A 41 8.37 -0.31 -7.99
N LEU A 42 9.21 0.71 -8.12
CA LEU A 42 10.63 0.51 -8.37
C LEU A 42 11.33 -0.14 -7.18
N ALA A 43 11.08 0.33 -5.95
CA ALA A 43 11.64 -0.28 -4.75
C ALA A 43 11.23 -1.76 -4.61
N LEU A 44 9.96 -2.08 -4.88
CA LEU A 44 9.46 -3.46 -4.87
C LEU A 44 10.11 -4.31 -5.98
N ALA A 45 10.14 -3.81 -7.22
CA ALA A 45 10.80 -4.51 -8.32
C ALA A 45 12.28 -4.80 -8.04
N GLN A 46 13.01 -3.82 -7.48
CA GLN A 46 14.40 -4.00 -7.06
C GLN A 46 14.54 -5.06 -5.96
N ALA A 47 13.68 -5.03 -4.94
CA ALA A 47 13.70 -6.05 -3.88
C ALA A 47 13.45 -7.46 -4.44
N TRP A 48 12.48 -7.61 -5.33
CA TRP A 48 12.17 -8.89 -5.97
C TRP A 48 13.33 -9.39 -6.85
N VAL A 49 13.93 -8.52 -7.66
CA VAL A 49 15.10 -8.86 -8.49
C VAL A 49 16.27 -9.30 -7.62
N LEU A 50 16.56 -8.59 -6.53
CA LEU A 50 17.65 -8.94 -5.62
C LEU A 50 17.40 -10.31 -4.98
N ASN A 51 16.17 -10.59 -4.55
CA ASN A 51 15.79 -11.85 -3.92
C ASN A 51 15.82 -13.05 -4.89
N THR A 52 15.43 -12.86 -6.16
CA THR A 52 15.33 -13.95 -7.12
C THR A 52 16.61 -14.19 -7.92
N ALA A 53 17.32 -13.13 -8.29
CA ALA A 53 18.54 -13.22 -9.10
C ALA A 53 19.83 -13.20 -8.27
N GLY A 54 19.77 -12.76 -7.01
CA GLY A 54 20.94 -12.61 -6.14
C GLY A 54 21.94 -11.54 -6.60
N ARG A 55 21.53 -10.68 -7.55
CA ARG A 55 22.36 -9.63 -8.13
C ARG A 55 21.51 -8.44 -8.57
N VAL A 56 22.16 -7.27 -8.64
CA VAL A 56 21.58 -6.03 -9.17
C VAL A 56 21.33 -6.15 -10.68
N ASP A 57 20.16 -5.67 -11.12
CA ASP A 57 19.80 -5.52 -12.53
C ASP A 57 18.82 -4.35 -12.70
N ASP A 58 19.36 -3.15 -12.92
CA ASP A 58 18.57 -1.91 -13.03
C ASP A 58 17.58 -1.95 -14.18
N ARG A 59 17.97 -2.51 -15.33
CA ARG A 59 17.11 -2.57 -16.51
C ARG A 59 15.91 -3.47 -16.24
N ARG A 60 16.14 -4.64 -15.65
CA ARG A 60 15.06 -5.56 -15.29
C ARG A 60 14.13 -4.94 -14.25
N ALA A 61 14.67 -4.31 -13.21
CA ALA A 61 13.85 -3.65 -12.20
C ALA A 61 13.03 -2.49 -12.78
N ALA A 62 13.61 -1.67 -13.67
CA ALA A 62 12.91 -0.57 -14.32
C ALA A 62 11.75 -1.07 -15.19
N THR A 63 11.95 -2.13 -15.97
CA THR A 63 10.86 -2.75 -16.76
C THR A 63 9.75 -3.28 -15.86
N LEU A 64 10.09 -3.98 -14.78
CA LEU A 64 9.10 -4.50 -13.82
C LEU A 64 8.36 -3.39 -13.07
N ALA A 65 8.97 -2.21 -12.91
CA ALA A 65 8.39 -1.06 -12.22
C ALA A 65 7.38 -0.26 -13.05
N GLU A 66 7.21 -0.60 -14.33
CA GLU A 66 6.15 -0.03 -15.17
C GLU A 66 4.77 -0.35 -14.58
N ALA A 67 3.76 0.48 -14.87
CA ALA A 67 2.40 0.27 -14.33
C ALA A 67 1.73 -0.97 -14.92
N ASN A 68 2.06 -1.32 -16.17
CA ASN A 68 1.60 -2.52 -16.86
C ASN A 68 2.79 -3.15 -17.60
N PRO A 69 3.69 -3.83 -16.87
CA PRO A 69 4.93 -4.38 -17.44
C PRO A 69 4.62 -5.58 -18.34
N ASP A 70 5.06 -5.53 -19.60
CA ASP A 70 4.88 -6.63 -20.56
C ASP A 70 6.04 -7.65 -20.47
N SER A 71 6.02 -8.49 -19.43
CA SER A 71 6.98 -9.60 -19.30
C SER A 71 6.47 -10.73 -18.42
N SER A 72 6.89 -11.97 -18.72
CA SER A 72 6.58 -13.16 -17.90
C SER A 72 7.14 -13.08 -16.47
N ASP A 73 8.24 -12.35 -16.29
CA ASP A 73 8.81 -12.06 -14.97
C ASP A 73 7.84 -11.25 -14.12
N ALA A 74 7.04 -10.39 -14.76
CA ALA A 74 6.13 -9.50 -14.07
C ALA A 74 4.95 -10.26 -13.45
N GLU A 75 4.39 -11.24 -14.16
CA GLU A 75 3.36 -12.13 -13.61
C GLU A 75 3.88 -12.87 -12.37
N SER A 76 5.06 -13.48 -12.47
CA SER A 76 5.70 -14.18 -11.34
C SER A 76 5.99 -13.26 -10.15
N MET A 77 6.35 -12.00 -10.42
CA MET A 77 6.57 -10.98 -9.40
C MET A 77 5.25 -10.59 -8.72
N LEU A 78 4.22 -10.33 -9.50
CA LEU A 78 2.91 -9.93 -8.99
C LEU A 78 2.29 -11.03 -8.13
N ASP A 79 2.34 -12.28 -8.59
CA ASP A 79 1.86 -13.44 -7.81
C ASP A 79 2.57 -13.55 -6.45
N TRP A 80 3.89 -13.33 -6.45
CA TRP A 80 4.67 -13.33 -5.21
C TRP A 80 4.22 -12.22 -4.25
N TYR A 81 3.99 -11.01 -4.77
CA TYR A 81 3.53 -9.87 -3.97
C TYR A 81 2.09 -10.04 -3.49
N ILE A 82 1.16 -10.52 -4.32
CA ILE A 82 -0.21 -10.81 -3.90
C ILE A 82 -0.21 -11.83 -2.75
N ALA A 83 0.57 -12.92 -2.87
CA ALA A 83 0.69 -13.92 -1.82
C ALA A 83 1.31 -13.34 -0.53
N HIS A 84 2.29 -12.45 -0.67
CA HIS A 84 2.90 -11.74 0.45
C HIS A 84 1.92 -10.79 1.13
N TRP A 85 1.25 -9.94 0.35
CA TRP A 85 0.30 -8.94 0.84
C TRP A 85 -0.92 -9.59 1.47
N ARG A 86 -1.48 -10.66 0.92
CA ARG A 86 -2.57 -11.41 1.58
C ARG A 86 -2.18 -11.89 2.98
N ARG A 87 -0.92 -12.31 3.17
CA ARG A 87 -0.43 -12.71 4.49
C ARG A 87 -0.23 -11.52 5.43
N VAL A 88 0.32 -10.40 4.93
CA VAL A 88 0.58 -9.20 5.73
C VAL A 88 -0.73 -8.51 6.14
N TYR A 89 -1.69 -8.47 5.21
CA TYR A 89 -2.97 -7.79 5.33
C TYR A 89 -4.13 -8.78 5.53
N ASP A 90 -3.88 -9.91 6.19
CA ASP A 90 -4.88 -10.96 6.45
C ASP A 90 -6.10 -10.41 7.22
N MET A 91 -5.87 -9.42 8.10
CA MET A 91 -6.94 -8.70 8.80
C MET A 91 -7.95 -8.05 7.84
N LEU A 92 -7.50 -7.59 6.67
CA LEU A 92 -8.36 -6.97 5.67
C LEU A 92 -9.22 -7.98 4.88
N ALA A 93 -9.04 -9.29 5.11
CA ALA A 93 -9.93 -10.31 4.54
C ALA A 93 -11.29 -10.38 5.26
N GLY A 94 -11.38 -9.85 6.49
CA GLY A 94 -12.59 -9.77 7.28
C GLY A 94 -13.23 -8.37 7.24
N ASP A 95 -14.13 -8.11 8.19
CA ASP A 95 -14.75 -6.78 8.33
C ASP A 95 -13.75 -5.78 8.91
N PHE A 96 -13.24 -4.88 8.06
CA PHE A 96 -12.36 -3.78 8.46
C PHE A 96 -13.06 -2.42 8.32
N GLY A 97 -12.44 -1.39 8.88
CA GLY A 97 -12.89 -0.01 8.76
C GLY A 97 -11.74 0.99 8.86
N VAL A 98 -12.08 2.26 8.67
CA VAL A 98 -11.11 3.35 8.67
C VAL A 98 -10.97 3.90 10.08
N PHE A 99 -9.73 4.00 10.56
CA PHE A 99 -9.42 4.63 11.83
C PHE A 99 -9.41 6.15 11.67
N GLY A 100 -10.53 6.79 11.99
CA GLY A 100 -10.70 8.23 11.89
C GLY A 100 -10.76 8.75 10.46
N ALA A 101 -10.59 10.06 10.30
CA ALA A 101 -10.48 10.68 8.97
C ALA A 101 -9.02 10.57 8.46
N PRO A 102 -8.80 10.48 7.12
CA PRO A 102 -7.47 10.57 6.55
C PRO A 102 -6.72 11.81 7.05
N THR A 103 -5.45 11.63 7.40
CA THR A 103 -4.63 12.71 7.96
C THR A 103 -3.70 13.25 6.88
N LEU A 104 -3.66 14.57 6.68
CA LEU A 104 -2.68 15.18 5.77
C LEU A 104 -1.28 15.05 6.35
N VAL A 105 -0.37 14.48 5.57
CA VAL A 105 1.03 14.23 5.96
C VAL A 105 2.04 14.89 5.01
N GLY A 106 1.53 15.52 3.96
CA GLY A 106 2.27 16.33 3.00
C GLY A 106 1.31 17.27 2.26
N VAL A 107 1.85 18.07 1.34
CA VAL A 107 1.04 18.98 0.50
C VAL A 107 0.07 18.21 -0.40
N ASP A 108 0.47 17.01 -0.82
CA ASP A 108 -0.24 16.15 -1.75
C ASP A 108 -0.39 14.72 -1.22
N MET A 109 -0.23 14.51 0.10
CA MET A 109 -0.23 13.17 0.71
C MET A 109 -1.16 13.06 1.91
N GLU A 110 -1.85 11.92 1.97
CA GLU A 110 -2.70 11.53 3.10
C GLU A 110 -2.21 10.21 3.70
N LEU A 111 -2.36 10.08 5.02
CA LEU A 111 -2.25 8.83 5.75
C LEU A 111 -3.64 8.25 5.94
N VAL A 112 -3.81 7.01 5.48
CA VAL A 112 -4.97 6.17 5.70
C VAL A 112 -4.58 5.05 6.65
N VAL A 113 -5.38 4.81 7.68
CA VAL A 113 -5.17 3.70 8.62
C VAL A 113 -6.41 2.83 8.62
N LEU A 114 -6.22 1.55 8.27
CA LEU A 114 -7.27 0.53 8.35
C LEU A 114 -7.10 -0.31 9.61
N VAL A 115 -8.20 -0.59 10.28
CA VAL A 115 -8.29 -1.40 11.50
C VAL A 115 -9.45 -2.38 11.39
N GLU A 116 -9.48 -3.41 12.23
CA GLU A 116 -10.68 -4.25 12.34
C GLU A 116 -11.90 -3.40 12.71
N SER A 117 -13.05 -3.72 12.14
CA SER A 117 -14.30 -2.95 12.28
C SER A 117 -14.70 -2.69 13.74
N GLN A 118 -14.42 -3.65 14.64
CA GLN A 118 -14.69 -3.53 16.08
C GLN A 118 -13.91 -2.40 16.77
N HIS A 119 -12.84 -1.90 16.15
CA HIS A 119 -12.00 -0.83 16.68
C HIS A 119 -12.25 0.54 16.01
N VAL A 120 -13.23 0.65 15.12
CA VAL A 120 -13.57 1.93 14.46
C VAL A 120 -14.13 2.90 15.50
N GLY A 121 -13.46 4.04 15.69
CA GLY A 121 -13.90 5.11 16.58
C GLY A 121 -13.72 4.83 18.08
N TYR A 122 -13.06 3.73 18.46
CA TYR A 122 -12.82 3.37 19.85
C TYR A 122 -11.32 3.30 20.13
N VAL A 123 -10.82 4.20 20.98
CA VAL A 123 -9.49 4.11 21.58
C VAL A 123 -9.68 4.01 23.08
N GLU A 124 -9.52 2.82 23.63
CA GLU A 124 -9.50 2.65 25.09
C GLU A 124 -8.16 3.16 25.62
N ALA A 125 -8.17 4.20 26.45
CA ALA A 125 -6.95 4.69 27.08
C ALA A 125 -6.38 3.60 28.01
N GLY A 126 -5.18 3.10 27.67
CA GLY A 126 -4.55 1.99 28.39
C GLY A 126 -4.97 0.59 27.92
N GLY A 127 -5.75 0.51 26.83
CA GLY A 127 -6.03 -0.75 26.14
C GLY A 127 -4.79 -1.33 25.44
N PRO A 128 -4.85 -2.61 25.02
CA PRO A 128 -3.78 -3.22 24.25
C PRO A 128 -3.55 -2.49 22.92
N PRO A 129 -2.32 -2.54 22.36
CA PRO A 129 -2.02 -1.93 21.06
C PRO A 129 -2.98 -2.44 19.99
N MET A 130 -3.63 -1.52 19.28
CA MET A 130 -4.49 -1.85 18.16
C MET A 130 -3.64 -2.20 16.93
N ALA A 131 -3.89 -3.37 16.33
CA ALA A 131 -3.32 -3.70 15.05
C ALA A 131 -4.00 -2.87 13.96
N GLY A 132 -3.20 -2.13 13.18
CA GLY A 132 -3.70 -1.34 12.06
C GLY A 132 -2.69 -1.29 10.93
N HIS A 133 -3.18 -1.24 9.71
CA HIS A 133 -2.36 -1.12 8.50
C HIS A 133 -2.39 0.32 8.01
N SER A 134 -1.21 0.90 7.86
CA SER A 134 -1.04 2.29 7.42
C SER A 134 -0.67 2.32 5.95
N PHE A 135 -1.29 3.25 5.22
CA PHE A 135 -1.04 3.51 3.82
C PHE A 135 -0.79 5.00 3.65
N ILE A 136 0.23 5.35 2.87
CA ILE A 136 0.42 6.74 2.42
C ILE A 136 -0.07 6.79 0.99
N VAL A 137 -1.04 7.66 0.74
CA VAL A 137 -1.57 7.93 -0.59
C VAL A 137 -1.16 9.32 -1.04
N LYS A 138 -0.95 9.47 -2.35
CA LYS A 138 -0.45 10.69 -2.96
C LYS A 138 -1.29 11.08 -4.17
N LEU A 139 -1.63 12.35 -4.29
CA LEU A 139 -2.30 12.89 -5.48
C LEU A 139 -1.26 13.16 -6.56
N ARG A 140 -1.38 12.53 -7.73
CA ARG A 140 -0.54 12.77 -8.91
C ARG A 140 -1.41 12.89 -10.15
N ASP A 141 -1.23 13.97 -10.90
CA ASP A 141 -1.93 14.19 -12.17
C ASP A 141 -3.46 14.04 -12.09
N ASN A 142 -4.05 14.44 -10.95
CA ASN A 142 -5.46 14.30 -10.55
C ASN A 142 -5.92 12.89 -10.12
N ASP A 143 -5.03 11.90 -10.07
CA ASP A 143 -5.33 10.55 -9.58
C ASP A 143 -4.63 10.29 -8.24
N TRP A 144 -5.30 9.56 -7.36
CA TRP A 144 -4.70 9.09 -6.11
C TRP A 144 -3.99 7.76 -6.33
N VAL A 145 -2.75 7.68 -5.86
CA VAL A 145 -1.90 6.48 -5.92
C VAL A 145 -1.39 6.13 -4.53
N ILE A 146 -1.09 4.85 -4.30
CA ILE A 146 -0.48 4.39 -3.05
C ILE A 146 1.03 4.63 -3.13
N ALA A 147 1.52 5.60 -2.37
CA ALA A 147 2.95 5.92 -2.28
C ALA A 147 3.70 5.05 -1.26
N ALA A 148 3.01 4.52 -0.25
CA ALA A 148 3.58 3.53 0.65
C ALA A 148 2.52 2.60 1.26
N LEU A 149 2.96 1.39 1.55
CA LEU A 149 2.21 0.35 2.27
C LEU A 149 2.56 0.33 3.78
N SER A 150 3.17 1.42 4.26
CA SER A 150 3.63 1.64 5.64
C SER A 150 3.58 3.15 5.97
N ARG A 151 4.11 3.55 7.14
CA ARG A 151 4.27 4.97 7.54
C ARG A 151 5.57 5.61 7.04
N ARG A 152 6.28 4.93 6.15
CA ARG A 152 7.56 5.38 5.59
C ARG A 152 7.51 5.34 4.07
N LEU A 153 8.13 6.31 3.42
CA LEU A 153 8.18 6.33 1.97
C LEU A 153 9.30 5.42 1.47
N PRO A 154 9.06 4.63 0.42
CA PRO A 154 10.08 3.78 -0.18
C PRO A 154 11.14 4.64 -0.88
N VAL A 155 12.41 4.27 -0.69
CA VAL A 155 13.55 4.84 -1.39
C VAL A 155 14.17 3.76 -2.27
N PRO A 156 13.98 3.84 -3.61
CA PRO A 156 14.63 2.93 -4.54
C PRO A 156 16.16 2.92 -4.39
N GLY A 157 16.76 1.73 -4.52
CA GLY A 157 18.18 1.50 -4.31
C GLY A 157 18.54 0.01 -4.30
N TRP A 158 19.80 -0.31 -4.04
CA TRP A 158 20.28 -1.69 -3.92
C TRP A 158 21.08 -1.88 -2.62
N PRO A 159 20.44 -2.37 -1.53
CA PRO A 159 19.03 -2.71 -1.43
C PRO A 159 18.12 -1.46 -1.37
N PRO A 160 16.82 -1.59 -1.67
CA PRO A 160 15.85 -0.55 -1.39
C PRO A 160 15.79 -0.25 0.12
N THR A 161 15.50 1.00 0.46
CA THR A 161 15.36 1.46 1.85
C THR A 161 14.05 2.24 2.04
N GLU A 162 13.87 2.84 3.21
CA GLU A 162 12.70 3.65 3.53
C GLU A 162 13.12 4.97 4.19
N GLU A 163 12.34 6.03 3.98
CA GLU A 163 12.51 7.32 4.66
C GLU A 163 11.31 7.64 5.57
N GLU A 164 11.58 8.25 6.71
CA GLU A 164 10.54 8.65 7.66
C GLU A 164 9.87 9.94 7.23
N ILE A 165 8.54 10.01 7.37
CA ILE A 165 7.82 11.27 7.27
C ILE A 165 7.81 11.96 8.64
N PRO A 166 8.27 13.21 8.74
CA PRO A 166 8.23 13.96 9.98
C PRO A 166 6.82 13.96 10.61
N GLY A 167 6.73 13.57 11.88
CA GLY A 167 5.46 13.51 12.62
C GLY A 167 4.66 12.20 12.45
N LEU A 168 5.15 11.24 11.66
CA LEU A 168 4.56 9.89 11.52
C LEU A 168 5.38 8.77 12.17
N GLY A 169 6.46 9.12 12.88
CA GLY A 169 7.24 8.17 13.66
C GLY A 169 6.35 7.42 14.65
N LEU A 170 6.67 6.14 14.87
CA LEU A 170 6.11 5.43 16.02
C LEU A 170 6.74 6.06 17.26
N ASP A 171 5.94 6.74 18.08
CA ASP A 171 6.35 7.01 19.46
C ASP A 171 6.45 5.65 20.18
N GLY A 172 7.66 5.06 20.19
CA GLY A 172 8.07 3.98 21.11
C GLY A 172 7.53 2.59 20.81
#